data_AF-A0A965WPY2-F1
#
_entry.id   AF-A0A965WPY2-F1
#
_cell.length_a   1.000
_cell.length_b   1.000
_cell.length_c   1.000
_cell.angle_alpha   90.00
_cell.angle_beta   90.00
_cell.angle_gamma   90.00
#
_symmetry.space_group_name_H-M   'P 1'
#
loop_
_entity.id
_entity.type
_entity.pdbx_description
1 polymer ?
#
loop_
_entity_poly.entity_id
_entity_poly.type
_entity_poly.pdbx_seq_one_letter_code
_entity_poly.pdbx_strand_id
1 'polypeptide(L)'
;MIITNTVSDNPPVVLNKTKADIFFETFPRDKVIKYKEYWESVRPQNNNDIFRRYLFAYCSVHTTWKGNCAGYEAIKDFDDWIDDKETLREKLHKSGVGLHNNRTNYIWDFSTKFWANPKDFYLTTKKYHVKKRDSIVSKINGIGLAKVSFALEMIHPNEARTLCLDVHMLRLYDMEHLKYNKSKSNKSKSGSTTYKKAERHWMVNCGKNKIPSYVARCAYWDNLQGKDDSRYWSYVLED
;
A
#
# COMPACT_ATOMS: atom_id res chain seq x y z
N MET A 1 5.24 21.18 -44.16
CA MET A 1 6.02 21.34 -42.92
C MET A 1 5.65 20.16 -42.01
N ILE A 2 6.54 19.18 -41.88
CA ILE A 2 6.28 17.98 -41.05
C ILE A 2 6.55 18.39 -39.60
N ILE A 3 5.52 18.45 -38.77
CA ILE A 3 5.68 18.65 -37.33
C ILE A 3 6.13 17.31 -36.76
N THR A 4 7.43 17.17 -36.51
CA THR A 4 7.97 16.04 -35.76
C THR A 4 7.60 16.24 -34.29
N ASN A 5 6.66 15.42 -33.81
CA ASN A 5 6.38 15.30 -32.38
C ASN A 5 7.64 14.76 -31.69
N THR A 6 8.39 15.65 -31.04
CA THR A 6 9.47 15.28 -30.14
C THR A 6 8.85 14.63 -28.90
N VAL A 7 8.83 13.30 -28.90
CA VAL A 7 8.62 12.53 -27.67
C VAL A 7 9.79 12.86 -26.75
N SER A 8 9.55 13.65 -25.71
CA SER A 8 10.55 13.90 -24.69
C SER A 8 10.83 12.57 -23.96
N ASP A 9 11.92 11.90 -24.33
CA ASP A 9 12.44 10.75 -23.59
C ASP A 9 12.94 11.28 -22.24
N ASN A 10 12.09 11.23 -21.21
CA ASN A 10 12.53 11.48 -19.84
C ASN A 10 13.65 10.47 -19.50
N PRO A 11 14.73 10.91 -18.84
CA PRO A 11 15.82 10.02 -18.46
C PRO A 11 15.32 8.87 -17.58
N PRO A 12 16.01 7.71 -17.58
CA PRO A 12 15.64 6.59 -16.74
C PRO A 12 15.68 7.00 -15.27
N VAL A 13 14.64 6.65 -14.51
CA VAL A 13 14.58 6.89 -13.07
C VAL A 13 15.72 6.15 -12.37
N VAL A 14 16.60 6.90 -11.70
CA VAL A 14 17.75 6.37 -10.95
C VAL A 14 17.38 6.26 -9.47
N LEU A 15 17.63 5.09 -8.88
CA LEU A 15 17.46 4.85 -7.45
C LEU A 15 18.52 5.62 -6.65
N ASN A 16 18.12 6.61 -5.87
CA ASN A 16 18.98 7.29 -4.90
C ASN A 16 18.66 6.80 -3.47
N LYS A 17 19.66 6.32 -2.74
CA LYS A 17 19.48 5.73 -1.40
C LYS A 17 19.74 6.71 -0.26
N THR A 18 20.42 7.83 -0.53
CA THR A 18 20.98 8.72 0.49
C THR A 18 19.97 9.17 1.54
N LYS A 19 18.77 9.62 1.13
CA LYS A 19 17.76 10.09 2.10
C LYS A 19 17.21 8.93 2.94
N ALA A 20 17.05 7.74 2.36
CA ALA A 20 16.63 6.56 3.09
C ALA A 20 17.71 6.10 4.08
N ASP A 21 19.00 6.17 3.70
CA ASP A 21 20.11 5.84 4.58
C ASP A 21 20.18 6.81 5.78
N ILE A 22 20.10 8.13 5.52
CA ILE A 22 20.02 9.16 6.57
C ILE A 22 18.82 8.92 7.49
N PHE A 23 17.66 8.57 6.95
CA PHE A 23 16.47 8.23 7.74
C PHE A 23 16.74 7.07 8.71
N PHE A 24 17.41 6.00 8.26
CA PHE A 24 17.72 4.87 9.13
C PHE A 24 18.83 5.18 10.15
N GLU A 25 19.79 6.05 9.80
CA GLU A 25 20.83 6.54 10.72
C GLU A 25 20.22 7.37 11.85
N THR A 26 19.20 8.17 11.54
CA THR A 26 18.56 9.11 12.47
C THR A 26 17.23 8.60 13.03
N PHE A 27 16.89 7.33 12.80
CA PHE A 27 15.60 6.76 13.19
C PHE A 27 15.37 6.84 14.71
N PRO A 28 14.21 7.35 15.19
CA PRO A 28 13.90 7.43 16.62
C PRO A 28 13.59 6.03 17.19
N ARG A 29 14.64 5.34 17.66
CA ARG A 29 14.56 3.93 18.10
C ARG A 29 13.65 3.72 19.31
N ASP A 30 13.52 4.74 20.15
CA ASP A 30 12.63 4.77 21.32
C ASP A 30 11.15 4.66 20.93
N LYS A 31 10.77 5.12 19.72
CA LYS A 31 9.40 5.01 19.21
C LYS A 31 9.05 3.60 18.72
N VAL A 32 10.04 2.73 18.41
CA VAL A 32 9.79 1.42 17.78
C VAL A 32 8.83 0.57 18.58
N ILE A 33 9.05 0.44 19.89
CA ILE A 33 8.22 -0.43 20.75
C ILE A 33 6.77 0.02 20.72
N LYS A 34 6.52 1.33 20.91
CA LYS A 34 5.18 1.91 20.89
C LYS A 34 4.46 1.68 19.56
N TYR A 35 5.16 1.85 18.43
CA TYR A 35 4.58 1.55 17.11
C TYR A 35 4.26 0.07 16.94
N LYS A 36 5.16 -0.82 17.37
CA LYS A 36 4.94 -2.28 17.29
C LYS A 36 3.72 -2.70 18.09
N GLU A 37 3.61 -2.22 19.32
CA GLU A 37 2.50 -2.52 20.23
C GLU A 37 1.18 -2.00 19.67
N TYR A 38 1.15 -0.74 19.21
CA TYR A 38 -0.05 -0.18 18.60
C TYR A 38 -0.49 -0.94 17.36
N TRP A 39 0.42 -1.17 16.41
CA TRP A 39 0.04 -1.87 15.20
C TRP A 39 -0.34 -3.34 15.45
N GLU A 40 0.25 -3.98 16.46
CA GLU A 40 -0.21 -5.31 16.91
C GLU A 40 -1.59 -5.25 17.55
N SER A 41 -1.92 -4.20 18.33
CA SER A 41 -3.23 -4.08 18.97
C SER A 41 -4.36 -3.87 17.96
N VAL A 42 -4.07 -3.28 16.80
CA VAL A 42 -5.04 -3.12 15.69
C VAL A 42 -4.84 -4.15 14.59
N ARG A 43 -4.12 -5.24 14.84
CA ARG A 43 -3.91 -6.29 13.84
C ARG A 43 -5.21 -7.05 13.58
N PRO A 44 -5.56 -7.35 12.31
CA PRO A 44 -6.76 -8.14 12.01
C PRO A 44 -6.70 -9.55 12.63
N GLN A 45 -7.81 -10.00 13.20
CA GLN A 45 -7.90 -11.30 13.90
C GLN A 45 -8.57 -12.38 13.05
N ASN A 46 -9.41 -11.99 12.10
CA ASN A 46 -10.18 -12.91 11.26
C ASN A 46 -10.24 -12.44 9.78
N ASN A 47 -10.88 -13.23 8.92
CA ASN A 47 -10.98 -12.91 7.49
C ASN A 47 -11.75 -11.61 7.21
N ASN A 48 -12.74 -11.26 8.02
CA ASN A 48 -13.51 -10.02 7.88
C ASN A 48 -12.60 -8.80 8.09
N ASP A 49 -11.76 -8.85 9.12
CA ASP A 49 -10.80 -7.78 9.42
C ASP A 49 -9.72 -7.67 8.32
N ILE A 50 -9.24 -8.82 7.82
CA ILE A 50 -8.31 -8.87 6.69
C ILE A 50 -8.94 -8.23 5.45
N PHE A 51 -10.20 -8.55 5.16
CA PHE A 51 -10.94 -7.95 4.06
C PHE A 51 -11.02 -6.42 4.22
N ARG A 52 -11.33 -5.93 5.43
CA ARG A 52 -11.33 -4.49 5.75
C ARG A 52 -9.97 -3.83 5.50
N ARG A 53 -8.84 -4.48 5.78
CA ARG A 53 -7.51 -3.93 5.45
C ARG A 53 -7.31 -3.75 3.94
N TYR A 54 -7.90 -4.63 3.13
CA TYR A 54 -7.94 -4.44 1.68
C TYR A 54 -8.88 -3.32 1.25
N LEU A 55 -10.08 -3.20 1.84
CA LEU A 55 -10.98 -2.07 1.57
C LEU A 55 -10.28 -0.73 1.79
N PHE A 56 -9.56 -0.60 2.92
CA PHE A 56 -8.74 0.58 3.20
C PHE A 56 -7.64 0.79 2.14
N ALA A 57 -6.93 -0.27 1.75
CA ALA A 57 -5.90 -0.18 0.72
C ALA A 57 -6.46 0.24 -0.65
N TYR A 58 -7.64 -0.27 -1.04
CA TYR A 58 -8.35 0.17 -2.23
C TYR A 58 -8.63 1.66 -2.14
N CYS A 59 -9.33 2.12 -1.10
CA CYS A 59 -9.70 3.53 -0.88
C CYS A 59 -8.50 4.49 -0.90
N SER A 60 -7.28 4.02 -0.61
CA SER A 60 -6.06 4.83 -0.58
C SER A 60 -5.44 5.22 -1.93
N VAL A 61 -6.02 4.80 -3.07
CA VAL A 61 -5.53 5.13 -4.42
C VAL A 61 -6.02 6.52 -4.85
N HIS A 62 -5.08 7.37 -5.33
CA HIS A 62 -5.34 8.72 -5.85
C HIS A 62 -6.23 9.58 -4.94
N THR A 63 -5.91 9.61 -3.65
CA THR A 63 -6.69 10.34 -2.64
C THR A 63 -5.78 10.88 -1.53
N THR A 64 -6.32 11.77 -0.70
CA THR A 64 -5.70 12.19 0.57
C THR A 64 -5.97 11.14 1.65
N TRP A 65 -5.23 11.19 2.77
CA TRP A 65 -5.53 10.30 3.90
C TRP A 65 -6.96 10.51 4.44
N LYS A 66 -7.48 11.76 4.43
CA LYS A 66 -8.87 12.06 4.81
C LYS A 66 -9.88 11.42 3.87
N GLY A 67 -9.68 11.56 2.56
CA GLY A 67 -10.55 10.95 1.55
C GLY A 67 -10.47 9.41 1.58
N ASN A 68 -9.32 8.85 1.94
CA ASN A 68 -9.18 7.42 2.19
C ASN A 68 -10.04 6.98 3.39
N CYS A 69 -9.93 7.68 4.53
CA CYS A 69 -10.73 7.39 5.73
C CYS A 69 -12.23 7.48 5.42
N ALA A 70 -12.69 8.55 4.78
CA ALA A 70 -14.09 8.72 4.42
C ALA A 70 -14.59 7.61 3.48
N GLY A 71 -13.81 7.26 2.45
CA GLY A 71 -14.17 6.19 1.52
C GLY A 71 -14.21 4.81 2.19
N TYR A 72 -13.27 4.54 3.11
CA TYR A 72 -13.24 3.29 3.88
C TYR A 72 -14.40 3.21 4.87
N GLU A 73 -14.63 4.24 5.67
CA GLU A 73 -15.74 4.31 6.64
C GLU A 73 -17.09 4.06 5.97
N ALA A 74 -17.29 4.58 4.75
CA ALA A 74 -18.53 4.36 4.00
C ALA A 74 -18.78 2.88 3.63
N ILE A 75 -17.75 2.02 3.59
CA ILE A 75 -17.85 0.65 3.09
C ILE A 75 -17.31 -0.43 4.04
N LYS A 76 -16.76 -0.07 5.20
CA LYS A 76 -16.11 -1.03 6.11
C LYS A 76 -17.08 -2.06 6.69
N ASP A 77 -18.35 -1.67 6.80
CA ASP A 77 -19.48 -2.53 7.15
C ASP A 77 -20.01 -3.16 5.87
N PHE A 78 -19.29 -4.19 5.42
CA PHE A 78 -19.50 -4.77 4.11
C PHE A 78 -20.74 -5.67 4.01
N ASP A 79 -21.28 -6.14 5.13
CA ASP A 79 -22.52 -6.91 5.17
C ASP A 79 -23.70 -6.14 4.52
N ASP A 80 -23.66 -4.80 4.56
CA ASP A 80 -24.65 -3.93 3.91
C ASP A 80 -24.66 -3.98 2.38
N TRP A 81 -23.55 -4.34 1.75
CA TRP A 81 -23.37 -4.21 0.31
C TRP A 81 -22.75 -5.44 -0.36
N ILE A 82 -22.37 -6.47 0.41
CA ILE A 82 -21.62 -7.63 -0.11
C ILE A 82 -22.34 -8.35 -1.26
N ASP A 83 -23.67 -8.32 -1.23
CA ASP A 83 -24.56 -8.91 -2.24
C ASP A 83 -25.24 -7.85 -3.15
N ASP A 84 -24.96 -6.56 -2.93
CA ASP A 84 -25.51 -5.45 -3.70
C ASP A 84 -24.42 -4.45 -4.15
N LYS A 85 -23.98 -4.64 -5.40
CA LYS A 85 -22.98 -3.78 -6.04
C LYS A 85 -23.43 -2.33 -6.18
N GLU A 86 -24.72 -2.07 -6.33
CA GLU A 86 -25.23 -0.72 -6.48
C GLU A 86 -25.18 0.02 -5.14
N THR A 87 -25.51 -0.65 -4.03
CA THR A 87 -25.31 -0.11 -2.68
C THR A 87 -23.83 0.21 -2.41
N LEU A 88 -22.89 -0.64 -2.82
CA LEU A 88 -21.45 -0.33 -2.78
C LEU A 88 -21.12 0.95 -3.57
N ARG A 89 -21.65 1.06 -4.81
CA ARG A 89 -21.42 2.22 -5.68
C ARG A 89 -21.92 3.51 -5.04
N GLU A 90 -23.12 3.49 -4.49
CA GLU A 90 -23.73 4.63 -3.82
C GLU A 90 -22.97 5.07 -2.58
N LYS A 91 -22.59 4.13 -1.71
CA LYS A 91 -21.78 4.41 -0.51
C LYS A 91 -20.46 5.08 -0.90
N LEU A 92 -19.76 4.55 -1.90
CA LEU A 92 -18.53 5.16 -2.43
C LEU A 92 -18.78 6.55 -3.04
N HIS A 93 -19.85 6.74 -3.81
CA HIS A 93 -20.19 8.04 -4.38
C HIS A 93 -20.45 9.09 -3.30
N LYS A 94 -21.31 8.77 -2.31
CA LYS A 94 -21.69 9.65 -1.20
C LYS A 94 -20.51 10.00 -0.29
N SER A 95 -19.52 9.12 -0.17
CA SER A 95 -18.29 9.39 0.60
C SER A 95 -17.39 10.49 0.01
N GLY A 96 -17.59 10.86 -1.27
CA GLY A 96 -16.73 11.80 -1.98
C GLY A 96 -15.37 11.22 -2.41
N VAL A 97 -15.13 9.91 -2.24
CA VAL A 97 -13.88 9.28 -2.69
C VAL A 97 -13.79 9.29 -4.23
N GLY A 98 -12.65 9.75 -4.75
CA GLY A 98 -12.42 9.81 -6.19
C GLY A 98 -12.48 8.44 -6.87
N LEU A 99 -12.81 8.46 -8.18
CA LEU A 99 -12.88 7.28 -9.05
C LEU A 99 -13.89 6.21 -8.58
N HIS A 100 -14.99 6.61 -7.91
CA HIS A 100 -15.96 5.70 -7.31
C HIS A 100 -16.46 4.58 -8.25
N ASN A 101 -16.72 4.86 -9.53
CA ASN A 101 -17.17 3.83 -10.49
C ASN A 101 -16.11 2.72 -10.70
N ASN A 102 -14.85 3.11 -10.95
CA ASN A 102 -13.75 2.15 -11.12
C ASN A 102 -13.49 1.38 -9.82
N ARG A 103 -13.51 2.11 -8.70
CA ARG A 103 -13.31 1.56 -7.36
C ARG A 103 -14.37 0.52 -7.00
N THR A 104 -15.64 0.80 -7.31
CA THR A 104 -16.76 -0.14 -7.16
C THR A 104 -16.47 -1.44 -7.92
N ASN A 105 -16.10 -1.33 -9.20
CA ASN A 105 -15.80 -2.50 -10.02
C ASN A 105 -14.63 -3.34 -9.46
N TYR A 106 -13.57 -2.69 -8.99
CA TYR A 106 -12.41 -3.38 -8.46
C TYR A 106 -12.66 -4.01 -7.08
N ILE A 107 -13.36 -3.32 -6.19
CA ILE A 107 -13.72 -3.85 -4.87
C ILE A 107 -14.70 -5.02 -5.02
N TRP A 108 -15.67 -4.90 -5.91
CA TRP A 108 -16.61 -5.99 -6.20
C TRP A 108 -15.91 -7.26 -6.71
N ASP A 109 -15.05 -7.12 -7.73
CA ASP A 109 -14.23 -8.23 -8.26
C ASP A 109 -13.32 -8.84 -7.19
N PHE A 110 -12.73 -8.00 -6.34
CA PHE A 110 -11.91 -8.46 -5.23
C PHE A 110 -12.72 -9.21 -4.17
N SER A 111 -13.91 -8.71 -3.81
CA SER A 111 -14.82 -9.33 -2.85
C SER A 111 -15.12 -10.78 -3.23
N THR A 112 -15.56 -11.01 -4.47
CA THR A 112 -15.85 -12.35 -4.98
C THR A 112 -14.63 -13.28 -4.88
N LYS A 113 -13.44 -12.78 -5.23
CA LYS A 113 -12.20 -13.57 -5.18
C LYS A 113 -11.74 -13.85 -3.76
N PHE A 114 -11.84 -12.86 -2.87
CA PHE A 114 -11.44 -12.98 -1.47
C PHE A 114 -12.27 -14.04 -0.77
N TRP A 115 -13.60 -13.98 -0.89
CA TRP A 115 -14.49 -14.92 -0.21
C TRP A 115 -14.47 -16.33 -0.82
N ALA A 116 -14.06 -16.48 -2.08
CA ALA A 116 -13.81 -17.80 -2.65
C ALA A 116 -12.61 -18.52 -1.99
N ASN A 117 -11.55 -17.80 -1.62
CA ASN A 117 -10.39 -18.38 -0.92
C ASN A 117 -9.54 -17.31 -0.18
N PRO A 118 -9.88 -16.94 1.07
CA PRO A 118 -9.20 -15.86 1.79
C PRO A 118 -7.69 -16.05 1.95
N LYS A 119 -7.23 -17.30 2.11
CA LYS A 119 -5.80 -17.67 2.25
C LYS A 119 -4.95 -17.23 1.06
N ASP A 120 -5.57 -16.94 -0.08
CA ASP A 120 -4.87 -16.41 -1.24
C ASP A 120 -4.36 -14.98 -1.06
N PHE A 121 -4.90 -14.23 -0.09
CA PHE A 121 -4.74 -12.77 0.00
C PHE A 121 -3.95 -12.29 1.22
N TYR A 122 -3.32 -13.16 2.01
CA TYR A 122 -2.46 -12.73 3.12
C TYR A 122 -1.23 -13.64 3.29
N LEU A 123 -0.29 -13.25 4.15
CA LEU A 123 0.94 -14.02 4.36
C LEU A 123 0.64 -15.26 5.21
N THR A 124 0.93 -16.44 4.66
CA THR A 124 0.73 -17.73 5.33
C THR A 124 2.03 -18.39 5.75
N THR A 125 3.18 -17.78 5.44
CA THR A 125 4.51 -18.30 5.79
C THR A 125 5.44 -17.15 6.18
N LYS A 126 6.48 -17.42 6.97
CA LYS A 126 7.50 -16.43 7.39
C LYS A 126 8.46 -15.99 6.26
N LYS A 127 8.40 -16.62 5.09
CA LYS A 127 9.29 -16.40 3.95
C LYS A 127 8.46 -16.05 2.70
N TYR A 128 9.13 -15.62 1.63
CA TYR A 128 8.51 -15.41 0.33
C TYR A 128 7.39 -14.35 0.28
N HIS A 129 7.36 -13.38 1.21
CA HIS A 129 6.33 -12.34 1.28
C HIS A 129 6.21 -11.56 -0.05
N VAL A 130 7.34 -11.22 -0.67
CA VAL A 130 7.40 -10.60 -2.00
C VAL A 130 6.72 -11.46 -3.08
N LYS A 131 6.99 -12.78 -3.10
CA LYS A 131 6.38 -13.71 -4.06
C LYS A 131 4.86 -13.82 -3.84
N LYS A 132 4.42 -13.86 -2.58
CA LYS A 132 3.00 -13.86 -2.22
C LYS A 132 2.30 -12.59 -2.67
N ARG A 133 2.88 -11.42 -2.39
CA ARG A 133 2.40 -10.10 -2.84
C ARG A 133 2.30 -10.00 -4.35
N ASP A 134 3.30 -10.47 -5.08
CA ASP A 134 3.27 -10.49 -6.55
C ASP A 134 2.18 -11.43 -7.09
N SER A 135 1.95 -12.58 -6.45
CA SER A 135 0.86 -13.49 -6.80
C SER A 135 -0.51 -12.86 -6.55
N ILE A 136 -0.69 -12.11 -5.46
CA ILE A 136 -1.93 -11.37 -5.20
C ILE A 136 -2.17 -10.32 -6.29
N VAL A 137 -1.14 -9.54 -6.63
CA VAL A 137 -1.21 -8.52 -7.71
C VAL A 137 -1.61 -9.13 -9.06
N SER A 138 -1.25 -10.39 -9.34
CA SER A 138 -1.68 -11.06 -10.58
C SER A 138 -3.16 -11.51 -10.58
N LYS A 139 -3.81 -11.58 -9.42
CA LYS A 139 -5.17 -12.09 -9.26
C LYS A 139 -6.23 -10.99 -9.20
N ILE A 140 -5.85 -9.77 -8.85
CA ILE A 140 -6.79 -8.68 -8.53
C ILE A 140 -6.59 -7.48 -9.45
N ASN A 141 -7.65 -6.66 -9.54
CA ASN A 141 -7.65 -5.41 -10.28
C ASN A 141 -7.64 -4.20 -9.33
N GLY A 142 -7.33 -3.01 -9.86
CA GLY A 142 -7.45 -1.73 -9.15
C GLY A 142 -6.29 -1.33 -8.23
N ILE A 143 -5.56 -2.30 -7.66
CA ILE A 143 -4.37 -2.04 -6.85
C ILE A 143 -3.15 -2.84 -7.32
N GLY A 144 -1.98 -2.20 -7.30
CA GLY A 144 -0.69 -2.79 -7.70
C GLY A 144 0.25 -3.06 -6.52
N LEU A 145 1.54 -3.22 -6.82
CA LEU A 145 2.59 -3.57 -5.84
C LEU A 145 2.51 -2.74 -4.54
N ALA A 146 2.42 -1.42 -4.65
CA ALA A 146 2.40 -0.53 -3.50
C ALA A 146 1.21 -0.82 -2.57
N LYS A 147 -0.01 -0.84 -3.10
CA LYS A 147 -1.22 -0.92 -2.29
C LYS A 147 -1.54 -2.35 -1.83
N VAL A 148 -1.13 -3.38 -2.56
CA VAL A 148 -1.14 -4.74 -2.02
C VAL A 148 -0.13 -4.88 -0.89
N SER A 149 1.06 -4.28 -1.02
CA SER A 149 2.02 -4.26 0.10
C SER A 149 1.46 -3.49 1.29
N PHE A 150 0.71 -2.40 1.06
CA PHE A 150 0.05 -1.66 2.14
C PHE A 150 -0.95 -2.52 2.90
N ALA A 151 -1.80 -3.26 2.19
CA ALA A 151 -2.72 -4.20 2.83
C ALA A 151 -1.95 -5.25 3.65
N LEU A 152 -0.93 -5.89 3.07
CA LEU A 152 -0.14 -6.91 3.76
C LEU A 152 0.63 -6.38 4.97
N GLU A 153 1.13 -5.15 4.89
CA GLU A 153 1.75 -4.43 6.00
C GLU A 153 0.75 -4.22 7.15
N MET A 154 -0.49 -3.78 6.87
CA MET A 154 -1.52 -3.64 7.91
C MET A 154 -2.01 -4.99 8.47
N ILE A 155 -1.98 -6.06 7.66
CA ILE A 155 -2.40 -7.41 8.08
C ILE A 155 -1.32 -8.09 8.94
N HIS A 156 -0.04 -7.84 8.66
CA HIS A 156 1.11 -8.42 9.36
C HIS A 156 2.12 -7.33 9.75
N PRO A 157 1.76 -6.44 10.68
CA PRO A 157 2.52 -5.21 10.92
C PRO A 157 3.94 -5.44 11.41
N ASN A 158 4.16 -6.50 12.18
CA ASN A 158 5.45 -6.82 12.77
C ASN A 158 6.27 -7.81 11.91
N GLU A 159 5.65 -8.45 10.92
CA GLU A 159 6.25 -9.56 10.17
C GLU A 159 6.36 -9.30 8.66
N ALA A 160 5.55 -8.40 8.09
CA ALA A 160 5.54 -8.14 6.66
C ALA A 160 6.94 -7.73 6.16
N ARG A 161 7.35 -8.35 5.04
CA ARG A 161 8.64 -8.12 4.37
C ARG A 161 8.40 -7.67 2.93
N THR A 162 7.45 -6.76 2.82
CA THR A 162 7.02 -6.07 1.62
C THR A 162 6.91 -4.59 1.97
N LEU A 163 7.19 -3.71 1.03
CA LEU A 163 7.14 -2.28 1.24
C LEU A 163 6.03 -1.68 0.39
N CYS A 164 5.13 -0.91 0.99
CA CYS A 164 4.30 0.02 0.23
C CYS A 164 5.16 1.21 -0.22
N LEU A 165 5.69 1.16 -1.45
CA LEU A 165 6.40 2.29 -2.06
C LEU A 165 5.38 3.25 -2.69
N ASP A 166 4.63 3.96 -1.85
CA ASP A 166 3.75 5.05 -2.31
C ASP A 166 4.55 6.27 -2.77
N VAL A 167 3.88 7.38 -3.11
CA VAL A 167 4.56 8.59 -3.62
C VAL A 167 5.58 9.16 -2.61
N HIS A 168 5.36 9.03 -1.31
CA HIS A 168 6.25 9.60 -0.29
C HIS A 168 7.49 8.73 -0.10
N MET A 169 7.32 7.42 -0.14
CA MET A 169 8.42 6.48 -0.20
C MET A 169 9.19 6.57 -1.52
N LEU A 170 8.51 6.79 -2.66
CA LEU A 170 9.17 7.04 -3.94
C LEU A 170 10.01 8.33 -3.88
N ARG A 171 9.50 9.42 -3.30
CA ARG A 171 10.25 10.67 -3.08
C ARG A 171 11.45 10.49 -2.16
N LEU A 172 11.36 9.60 -1.17
CA LEU A 172 12.51 9.25 -0.32
C LEU A 172 13.66 8.66 -1.14
N TYR A 173 13.34 8.00 -2.25
CA TYR A 173 14.32 7.37 -3.15
C TYR A 173 14.60 8.18 -4.43
N ASP A 174 14.09 9.41 -4.54
CA ASP A 174 14.11 10.25 -5.75
C ASP A 174 13.49 9.57 -6.99
N MET A 175 12.43 8.80 -6.75
CA MET A 175 11.76 7.94 -7.73
C MET A 175 10.30 8.34 -8.00
N GLU A 176 9.87 9.56 -7.70
CA GLU A 176 8.45 9.95 -7.76
C GLU A 176 7.80 9.82 -9.15
N HIS A 177 8.59 9.84 -10.22
CA HIS A 177 8.13 9.65 -11.60
C HIS A 177 8.25 8.19 -12.09
N LEU A 178 8.50 7.24 -11.20
CA LEU A 178 8.60 5.82 -11.55
C LEU A 178 7.28 5.33 -12.16
N LYS A 179 7.32 4.96 -13.44
CA LYS A 179 6.20 4.31 -14.12
C LYS A 179 6.35 2.79 -14.04
N TYR A 180 5.27 2.12 -13.64
CA TYR A 180 5.22 0.65 -13.50
C TYR A 180 4.83 -0.08 -14.80
N ASN A 181 4.67 0.66 -15.91
CA ASN A 181 3.93 0.26 -17.10
C ASN A 181 4.19 -1.18 -17.55
N LYS A 182 3.10 -1.97 -17.61
CA LYS A 182 2.96 -3.17 -18.45
C LYS A 182 2.95 -2.75 -19.94
N SER A 183 4.07 -2.30 -20.48
CA SER A 183 4.26 -2.30 -21.94
C SER A 183 4.85 -3.65 -22.36
N LYS A 184 4.32 -4.26 -23.42
CA LYS A 184 4.91 -5.45 -24.07
C LYS A 184 6.26 -5.15 -24.73
N SER A 185 6.71 -3.88 -24.76
CA SER A 185 8.06 -3.49 -25.16
C SER A 185 9.01 -3.39 -23.96
N ASN A 186 10.27 -3.76 -24.17
CA ASN A 186 11.33 -4.01 -23.18
C ASN A 186 11.58 -2.93 -22.09
N LYS A 187 10.93 -1.75 -22.10
CA LYS A 187 10.99 -0.72 -21.03
C LYS A 187 10.19 -1.08 -19.76
N SER A 188 9.20 -1.97 -19.84
CA SER A 188 8.29 -2.40 -18.76
C SER A 188 8.96 -3.11 -17.58
N LYS A 189 10.02 -3.89 -17.83
CA LYS A 189 10.78 -4.58 -16.79
C LYS A 189 11.58 -3.62 -15.90
N SER A 190 11.83 -2.39 -16.34
CA SER A 190 12.66 -1.43 -15.61
C SER A 190 11.96 -0.92 -14.34
N GLY A 191 10.67 -0.57 -14.42
CA GLY A 191 9.95 0.06 -13.30
C GLY A 191 9.76 -0.86 -12.09
N SER A 192 9.22 -2.06 -12.33
CA SER A 192 9.02 -3.06 -11.27
C SER A 192 10.34 -3.58 -10.68
N THR A 193 11.39 -3.70 -11.52
CA THR A 193 12.74 -4.04 -11.03
C THR A 193 13.29 -2.94 -10.13
N THR A 194 13.13 -1.67 -10.51
CA THR A 194 13.60 -0.53 -9.70
C THR A 194 12.84 -0.42 -8.39
N TYR A 195 11.52 -0.65 -8.40
CA TYR A 195 10.71 -0.79 -7.18
C TYR A 195 11.27 -1.88 -6.25
N LYS A 196 11.54 -3.08 -6.78
CA LYS A 196 12.07 -4.20 -6.00
C LYS A 196 13.48 -3.94 -5.48
N LYS A 197 14.30 -3.15 -6.19
CA LYS A 197 15.61 -2.70 -5.69
C LYS A 197 15.46 -1.75 -4.50
N ALA A 198 14.56 -0.77 -4.58
CA ALA A 198 14.25 0.13 -3.45
C ALA A 198 13.66 -0.62 -2.26
N GLU A 199 12.70 -1.53 -2.50
CA GLU A 199 12.15 -2.41 -1.47
C GLU A 199 13.23 -3.25 -0.80
N ARG A 200 14.10 -3.90 -1.59
CA ARG A 200 15.20 -4.71 -1.03
C ARG A 200 16.11 -3.86 -0.16
N HIS A 201 16.44 -2.65 -0.61
CA HIS A 201 17.26 -1.72 0.17
C HIS A 201 16.63 -1.40 1.52
N TRP A 202 15.35 -1.01 1.51
CA TRP A 202 14.57 -0.75 2.72
C TRP A 202 14.55 -1.96 3.66
N MET A 203 14.28 -3.16 3.14
CA MET A 203 14.23 -4.39 3.94
C MET A 203 15.56 -4.73 4.60
N VAL A 204 16.68 -4.51 3.88
CA VAL A 204 18.02 -4.72 4.44
C VAL A 204 18.28 -3.77 5.61
N ASN A 205 17.95 -2.49 5.46
CA ASN A 205 18.13 -1.52 6.54
C ASN A 205 17.19 -1.77 7.72
N CYS A 206 15.94 -2.15 7.49
CA CYS A 206 15.02 -2.61 8.55
C CYS A 206 15.61 -3.80 9.32
N GLY A 207 16.16 -4.80 8.61
CA GLY A 207 16.80 -5.97 9.19
C GLY A 207 18.03 -5.62 10.04
N LYS A 208 18.95 -4.81 9.51
CA LYS A 208 20.14 -4.32 10.23
C LYS A 208 19.76 -3.60 11.53
N ASN A 209 18.69 -2.81 11.48
CA ASN A 209 18.23 -2.02 12.61
C ASN A 209 17.26 -2.75 13.54
N LYS A 210 16.86 -3.99 13.22
CA LYS A 210 15.87 -4.80 13.95
C LYS A 210 14.50 -4.10 14.09
N ILE A 211 14.08 -3.37 13.04
CA ILE A 211 12.80 -2.65 13.00
C ILE A 211 11.89 -3.35 11.97
N PRO A 212 10.62 -3.66 12.29
CA PRO A 212 9.68 -4.13 11.27
C PRO A 212 9.51 -3.11 10.15
N SER A 213 9.41 -3.58 8.91
CA SER A 213 9.35 -2.69 7.74
C SER A 213 8.20 -1.69 7.82
N TYR A 214 7.03 -2.16 8.24
CA TYR A 214 5.85 -1.33 8.32
C TYR A 214 5.97 -0.27 9.41
N VAL A 215 6.50 -0.64 10.59
CA VAL A 215 6.79 0.29 11.69
C VAL A 215 7.72 1.40 11.24
N ALA A 216 8.79 1.08 10.52
CA ALA A 216 9.68 2.10 9.98
C ALA A 216 8.95 3.02 8.99
N ARG A 217 8.05 2.47 8.16
CA ARG A 217 7.31 3.25 7.18
C ARG A 217 6.28 4.17 7.83
N CYS A 218 5.58 3.71 8.86
CA CYS A 218 4.66 4.52 9.65
C CYS A 218 5.39 5.68 10.31
N ALA A 219 6.51 5.42 10.99
CA ALA A 219 7.29 6.48 11.62
C ALA A 219 7.79 7.53 10.61
N TYR A 220 8.22 7.11 9.41
CA TYR A 220 8.57 8.03 8.32
C TYR A 220 7.38 8.88 7.88
N TRP A 221 6.24 8.22 7.64
CA TRP A 221 5.02 8.86 7.18
C TRP A 221 4.46 9.87 8.19
N ASP A 222 4.40 9.47 9.45
CA ASP A 222 3.84 10.29 10.54
C ASP A 222 4.73 11.51 10.79
N ASN A 223 6.06 11.34 10.71
CA ASN A 223 7.00 12.48 10.74
C ASN A 223 6.76 13.46 9.58
N LEU A 224 6.53 12.97 8.35
CA LEU A 224 6.19 13.85 7.21
C LEU A 224 4.87 14.60 7.40
N GLN A 225 3.93 14.05 8.17
CA GLN A 225 2.65 14.68 8.50
C GLN A 225 2.71 15.55 9.76
N GLY A 226 3.87 15.64 10.43
CA GLY A 226 4.01 16.34 11.72
C GLY A 226 3.21 15.68 12.84
N LYS A 227 3.15 14.35 12.85
CA LYS A 227 2.39 13.52 13.79
C LYS A 227 3.30 12.62 14.59
N ASP A 228 2.95 12.38 15.85
CA ASP A 228 3.76 11.54 16.74
C ASP A 228 3.51 10.04 16.55
N ASP A 229 2.30 9.69 16.13
CA ASP A 229 1.85 8.33 15.84
C ASP A 229 0.88 8.30 14.65
N SER A 230 0.45 7.08 14.30
CA SER A 230 -0.42 6.84 13.15
C SER A 230 -1.91 7.12 13.41
N ARG A 231 -2.34 7.34 14.66
CA ARG A 231 -3.77 7.32 15.06
C ARG A 231 -4.61 8.37 14.36
N TYR A 232 -4.01 9.47 13.89
CA TYR A 232 -4.75 10.50 13.12
C TYR A 232 -5.39 9.99 11.83
N TRP A 233 -4.93 8.85 11.29
CA TRP A 233 -5.56 8.18 10.15
C TRP A 233 -5.98 6.75 10.44
N SER A 234 -5.30 6.05 11.35
CA SER A 234 -5.59 4.64 11.64
C SER A 234 -6.71 4.45 12.65
N TYR A 235 -7.27 5.51 13.25
CA TYR A 235 -8.44 5.41 14.14
C TYR A 235 -9.63 4.68 13.50
N VAL A 236 -9.81 4.78 12.17
CA VAL A 236 -10.88 4.06 11.46
C VAL A 236 -10.69 2.54 11.47
N LEU A 237 -9.47 2.09 11.71
CA LEU A 237 -9.08 0.67 11.74
C LEU A 237 -9.18 0.07 13.15
N GLU A 238 -9.42 0.91 14.15
CA GLU A 238 -9.67 0.54 15.55
C GLU A 238 -11.13 0.09 15.71
N ASP A 239 -11.39 -0.77 16.71
CA ASP A 239 -12.72 -1.28 17.03
C ASP A 239 -13.58 -0.24 17.78
#